data_AF-A0A9D5SQL1-F1
#
_entry.id   AF-A0A9D5SQL1-F1
#
_cell.length_a   1.000
_cell.length_b   1.000
_cell.length_c   1.000
_cell.angle_alpha   90.00
_cell.angle_beta   90.00
_cell.angle_gamma   90.00
#
_symmetry.space_group_name_H-M   'P 1'
#
loop_
_entity.id
_entity.type
_entity.pdbx_description
1 polymer ?
#
loop_
_entity_poly.entity_id
_entity_poly.type
_entity_poly.pdbx_seq_one_letter_code
_entity_poly.pdbx_strand_id
1 'polypeptide(L)'
;MVITNFTAAPVSLITKDGRQLTKLRFTSDTTGHVLLRIIDKASGEILVTEEIPVSAGEYRTELLLPCRSEDTAVCWELRTLSGEQLFSMDSIWKKPREWTFYVMISSHTDIGLHNSQYHQRLYSEKFLDEAAALCDATDDRPEENRYRYTMEGRWFWENFPADRGADAAEAMLRDYIRPGKIGLCAGIAGNHTHALGFEELCRSAYGRGKILRDWGVDSRTMCMIDNNGMSWG
;
A
#
# COMPACT_ATOMS: atom_id res chain seq x y z
N MET A 1 24.37 -35.59 7.05
CA MET A 1 23.14 -34.81 6.79
C MET A 1 23.04 -34.65 5.29
N VAL A 2 21.90 -35.02 4.71
CA VAL A 2 21.64 -34.89 3.27
C VAL A 2 20.61 -33.79 3.06
N ILE A 3 20.92 -32.82 2.19
CA ILE A 3 20.01 -31.72 1.84
C ILE A 3 19.52 -31.87 0.41
N THR A 4 18.21 -31.69 0.20
CA THR A 4 17.56 -31.72 -1.11
C THR A 4 16.53 -30.60 -1.26
N ASN A 5 16.06 -30.35 -2.49
CA ASN A 5 15.01 -29.35 -2.79
C ASN A 5 15.29 -27.94 -2.26
N PHE A 6 16.56 -27.53 -2.25
CA PHE A 6 16.95 -26.22 -1.76
C PHE A 6 16.48 -25.11 -2.68
N THR A 7 15.91 -24.08 -2.07
CA THR A 7 15.53 -22.83 -2.73
C THR A 7 15.92 -21.67 -1.82
N ALA A 8 16.45 -20.62 -2.44
CA ALA A 8 16.73 -19.35 -1.79
C ALA A 8 16.01 -18.24 -2.56
N ALA A 9 15.16 -17.49 -1.87
CA ALA A 9 14.37 -16.42 -2.45
C ALA A 9 14.60 -15.11 -1.68
N PRO A 10 15.58 -14.28 -2.09
CA PRO A 10 15.68 -12.91 -1.65
C PRO A 10 14.44 -12.13 -2.11
N VAL A 11 13.69 -11.55 -1.17
CA VAL A 11 12.46 -10.78 -1.48
C VAL A 11 12.73 -9.28 -1.43
N SER A 12 11.89 -8.47 -2.06
CA SER A 12 11.98 -7.01 -2.01
C SER A 12 11.39 -6.44 -0.72
N LEU A 13 11.80 -7.00 0.42
CA LEU A 13 11.47 -6.52 1.75
C LEU A 13 12.78 -6.30 2.51
N ILE A 14 13.02 -5.04 2.87
CA ILE A 14 14.27 -4.59 3.46
C ILE A 14 13.97 -3.96 4.81
N THR A 15 14.80 -4.25 5.81
CA THR A 15 14.77 -3.58 7.10
C THR A 15 15.37 -2.17 7.00
N LYS A 16 15.11 -1.33 8.02
CA LYS A 16 15.67 0.03 8.07
C LYS A 16 17.20 0.06 8.09
N ASP A 17 17.85 -0.97 8.62
CA ASP A 17 19.31 -1.15 8.64
C ASP A 17 19.88 -1.80 7.37
N GLY A 18 19.06 -1.95 6.31
CA GLY A 18 19.54 -2.39 5.00
C GLY A 18 19.74 -3.90 4.86
N ARG A 19 19.02 -4.71 5.64
CA ARG A 19 19.02 -6.18 5.50
C ARG A 19 17.82 -6.63 4.69
N GLN A 20 18.06 -7.47 3.70
CA GLN A 20 17.06 -8.06 2.83
C GLN A 20 16.55 -9.37 3.42
N LEU A 21 15.23 -9.51 3.51
CA LEU A 21 14.58 -10.77 3.85
C LEU A 21 14.86 -11.80 2.76
N THR A 22 15.42 -12.94 3.15
CA THR A 22 15.69 -14.09 2.27
C THR A 22 14.99 -15.32 2.84
N LYS A 23 14.11 -15.91 2.05
CA LYS A 23 13.40 -17.12 2.42
C LYS A 23 14.18 -18.33 1.93
N LEU A 24 14.53 -19.22 2.84
CA LEU A 24 15.15 -20.50 2.53
C LEU A 24 14.16 -21.63 2.75
N ARG A 25 14.16 -22.59 1.84
CA ARG A 25 13.39 -23.83 1.96
C ARG A 25 14.22 -24.98 1.42
N PHE A 26 14.29 -26.08 2.17
CA PHE A 26 14.95 -27.31 1.76
C PHE A 26 14.44 -28.50 2.58
N THR A 27 14.83 -29.72 2.21
CA THR A 27 14.55 -30.94 2.96
C THR A 27 15.84 -31.49 3.55
N SER A 28 15.81 -31.88 4.83
CA SER A 28 16.93 -32.54 5.53
C SER A 28 16.51 -33.92 6.02
N ASP A 29 17.43 -34.89 6.00
CA ASP A 29 17.24 -36.21 6.60
C ASP A 29 17.41 -36.21 8.13
N THR A 30 18.04 -35.17 8.68
CA THR A 30 18.47 -35.09 10.08
C THR A 30 18.22 -33.71 10.67
N THR A 31 17.99 -33.67 11.99
CA THR A 31 17.92 -32.42 12.77
C THR A 31 19.32 -32.04 13.26
N GLY A 32 19.68 -30.76 13.21
CA GLY A 32 20.98 -30.27 13.64
C GLY A 32 21.19 -28.79 13.30
N HIS A 33 22.44 -28.40 13.12
CA HIS A 33 22.84 -27.05 12.70
C HIS A 33 23.76 -27.14 11.48
N VAL A 34 23.65 -26.17 10.58
CA VAL A 34 24.50 -26.06 9.39
C VAL A 34 25.02 -24.63 9.25
N LEU A 35 26.17 -24.48 8.61
CA LEU A 35 26.70 -23.19 8.18
C LEU A 35 26.19 -22.87 6.78
N LEU A 36 25.39 -21.81 6.65
CA LEU A 36 25.08 -21.17 5.38
C LEU A 36 26.25 -20.28 4.97
N ARG A 37 26.81 -20.53 3.79
CA ARG A 37 27.75 -19.61 3.14
C ARG A 37 27.16 -19.13 1.82
N ILE A 38 27.33 -17.85 1.54
CA ILE A 38 26.95 -17.26 0.25
C ILE A 38 28.18 -16.63 -0.34
N ILE A 39 28.54 -17.07 -1.54
CA ILE A 39 29.80 -16.71 -2.18
C ILE A 39 29.50 -15.94 -3.46
N ASP A 40 30.15 -14.80 -3.64
CA ASP A 40 30.12 -14.05 -4.90
C ASP A 40 30.86 -14.86 -5.98
N LYS A 41 30.19 -15.18 -7.09
CA LYS A 41 30.81 -15.98 -8.15
C LYS A 41 31.85 -15.22 -8.95
N ALA A 42 31.81 -13.90 -8.98
CA ALA A 42 32.75 -13.09 -9.74
C ALA A 42 34.07 -12.92 -8.97
N SER A 43 34.00 -12.64 -7.67
CA SER A 43 35.20 -12.40 -6.84
C SER A 43 35.68 -13.62 -6.06
N GLY A 44 34.80 -14.60 -5.82
CA GLY A 44 35.06 -15.71 -4.88
C GLY A 44 34.96 -15.31 -3.40
N GLU A 45 34.55 -14.07 -3.10
CA GLU A 45 34.40 -13.56 -1.74
C GLU A 45 33.23 -14.21 -1.02
N ILE A 46 33.40 -14.49 0.27
CA ILE A 46 32.32 -14.95 1.15
C ILE A 46 31.52 -13.74 1.61
N LEU A 47 30.33 -13.55 1.05
CA LEU A 47 29.44 -12.44 1.37
C LEU A 47 28.73 -12.62 2.71
N VAL A 48 28.40 -13.88 3.05
CA VAL A 48 27.64 -14.23 4.26
C VAL A 48 28.17 -15.54 4.83
N THR A 49 28.27 -15.62 6.15
CA THR A 49 28.40 -16.87 6.91
C THR A 49 27.45 -16.82 8.09
N GLU A 50 26.47 -17.71 8.13
CA GLU A 50 25.45 -17.75 9.19
C GLU A 50 25.23 -19.20 9.65
N GLU A 51 25.13 -19.42 10.95
CA GLU A 51 24.71 -20.71 11.49
C GLU A 51 23.19 -20.76 11.56
N ILE A 52 22.58 -21.79 10.95
CA ILE A 52 21.13 -21.97 10.97
C ILE A 52 20.75 -23.34 11.56
N PRO A 53 19.73 -23.40 12.43
CA PRO A 53 19.18 -24.67 12.86
C PRO A 53 18.46 -25.35 11.69
N VAL A 54 18.34 -26.67 11.73
CA VAL A 54 17.66 -27.48 10.71
C VAL A 54 16.89 -28.58 11.41
N SER A 55 15.62 -28.75 11.06
CA SER A 55 14.85 -29.93 11.46
C SER A 55 14.84 -30.97 10.34
N ALA A 56 14.79 -32.26 10.70
CA ALA A 56 14.50 -33.33 9.75
C ALA A 56 13.14 -33.10 9.07
N GLY A 57 13.03 -33.51 7.80
CA GLY A 57 11.88 -33.23 6.95
C GLY A 57 12.01 -31.91 6.20
N GLU A 58 10.87 -31.31 5.84
CA GLU A 58 10.84 -30.01 5.19
C GLU A 58 11.17 -28.90 6.20
N TYR A 59 12.20 -28.12 5.91
CA TYR A 59 12.64 -26.99 6.69
C TYR A 59 12.42 -25.69 5.93
N ARG A 60 11.91 -24.67 6.64
CA ARG A 60 11.70 -23.32 6.13
C ARG A 60 12.24 -22.33 7.15
N THR A 61 12.99 -21.34 6.67
CA THR A 61 13.47 -20.25 7.52
C THR A 61 13.52 -18.94 6.76
N GLU A 62 13.54 -17.86 7.51
CA GLU A 62 13.63 -16.49 7.00
C GLU A 62 14.84 -15.83 7.64
N LEU A 63 15.76 -15.34 6.81
CA LEU A 63 17.00 -14.71 7.24
C LEU A 63 17.04 -13.26 6.80
N LEU A 64 17.61 -12.39 7.64
CA LEU A 64 17.90 -11.01 7.30
C LEU A 64 19.35 -10.90 6.85
N LEU A 65 19.56 -10.96 5.54
CA LEU A 65 20.89 -10.98 4.92
C LEU A 65 21.28 -9.59 4.41
N PRO A 66 22.57 -9.27 4.22
CA PRO A 66 22.98 -8.00 3.64
C PRO A 66 22.32 -7.74 2.28
N CYS A 67 21.75 -6.54 2.09
CA CYS A 67 21.17 -6.15 0.81
C CYS A 67 22.25 -5.95 -0.26
N ARG A 68 21.92 -6.30 -1.51
CA ARG A 68 22.78 -6.06 -2.68
C ARG A 68 22.31 -4.82 -3.44
N SER A 69 23.26 -3.98 -3.86
CA SER A 69 23.00 -2.81 -4.71
C SER A 69 22.72 -3.17 -6.17
N GLU A 70 23.14 -4.36 -6.59
CA GLU A 70 22.95 -4.88 -7.95
C GLU A 70 22.69 -6.38 -7.95
N ASP A 71 22.13 -6.88 -9.05
CA ASP A 71 21.92 -8.30 -9.26
C ASP A 71 23.28 -9.02 -9.23
N THR A 72 23.48 -9.89 -8.24
CA THR A 72 24.77 -10.57 -8.01
C THR A 72 24.63 -12.06 -8.32
N ALA A 73 25.53 -12.62 -9.13
CA ALA A 73 25.62 -14.07 -9.30
C ALA A 73 26.29 -14.69 -8.07
N VAL A 74 25.61 -15.61 -7.39
CA VAL A 74 26.07 -16.18 -6.12
C VAL A 74 25.97 -17.70 -6.10
N CYS A 75 26.82 -18.32 -5.29
CA CYS A 75 26.74 -19.71 -4.90
C CYS A 75 26.25 -19.81 -3.44
N TRP A 76 25.14 -20.50 -3.24
CA TRP A 76 24.58 -20.83 -1.92
C TRP A 76 25.12 -22.18 -1.47
N GLU A 77 25.84 -22.21 -0.36
CA GLU A 77 26.38 -23.44 0.21
C GLU A 77 25.80 -23.70 1.59
N LEU A 78 25.44 -24.95 1.86
CA LEU A 78 25.23 -25.43 3.22
C LEU A 78 26.37 -26.37 3.57
N ARG A 79 26.97 -26.15 4.74
CA ARG A 79 28.09 -26.94 5.25
C ARG A 79 27.79 -27.46 6.65
N THR A 80 28.41 -28.56 7.06
CA THR A 80 28.46 -28.92 8.48
C THR A 80 29.21 -27.85 9.27
N LEU A 81 29.05 -27.84 10.60
CA LEU A 81 29.86 -26.97 11.47
C LEU A 81 31.36 -27.30 11.39
N SER A 82 31.73 -28.51 10.95
CA SER A 82 33.11 -28.92 10.68
C SER A 82 33.63 -28.51 9.29
N GLY A 83 32.80 -27.91 8.43
CA GLY A 83 33.18 -27.37 7.13
C GLY A 83 32.94 -28.27 5.92
N GLU A 84 32.44 -29.50 6.11
CA GLU A 84 32.07 -30.42 5.04
C GLU A 84 30.89 -29.85 4.24
N GLN A 85 30.99 -29.85 2.91
CA GLN A 85 29.92 -29.33 2.05
C GLN A 85 28.77 -30.33 1.93
N LEU A 86 27.58 -29.90 2.36
CA LEU A 86 26.35 -30.70 2.28
C LEU A 86 25.57 -30.42 1.01
N PHE A 87 25.61 -29.17 0.53
CA PHE A 87 24.86 -28.72 -0.64
C PHE A 87 25.48 -27.47 -1.26
N SER A 88 25.24 -27.27 -2.56
CA SER A 88 25.64 -26.07 -3.31
C SER A 88 24.64 -25.79 -4.43
N MET A 89 24.28 -24.52 -4.64
CA MET A 89 23.42 -24.09 -5.76
C MET A 89 23.80 -22.68 -6.21
N ASP A 90 23.92 -22.50 -7.53
CA ASP A 90 24.08 -21.19 -8.13
C ASP A 90 22.72 -20.50 -8.35
N SER A 91 22.66 -19.21 -8.09
CA SER A 91 21.52 -18.38 -8.50
C SER A 91 21.90 -16.91 -8.66
N ILE A 92 20.93 -16.10 -9.10
CA ILE A 92 21.06 -14.64 -9.06
C ILE A 92 20.42 -14.14 -7.77
N TRP A 93 21.22 -13.53 -6.90
CA TRP A 93 20.73 -12.73 -5.80
C TRP A 93 20.26 -11.39 -6.35
N LYS A 94 18.95 -11.27 -6.54
CA LYS A 94 18.32 -10.07 -7.08
C LYS A 94 18.43 -8.90 -6.12
N LYS A 95 18.84 -7.73 -6.65
CA LYS A 95 18.69 -6.48 -5.89
C LYS A 95 17.20 -6.28 -5.58
N PRO A 96 16.84 -5.78 -4.39
CA PRO A 96 15.46 -5.44 -4.09
C PRO A 96 14.91 -4.45 -5.13
N ARG A 97 13.64 -4.64 -5.51
CA ARG A 97 12.94 -3.70 -6.36
C ARG A 97 12.61 -2.45 -5.55
N GLU A 98 12.95 -1.30 -6.10
CA GLU A 98 12.55 0.00 -5.58
C GLU A 98 11.12 0.29 -6.03
N TRP A 99 10.16 0.09 -5.15
CA TRP A 99 8.75 0.38 -5.39
C TRP A 99 8.38 1.74 -4.80
N THR A 100 7.72 2.58 -5.59
CA THR A 100 7.02 3.75 -5.06
C THR A 100 5.56 3.36 -4.79
N PHE A 101 5.15 3.41 -3.53
CA PHE A 101 3.77 3.17 -3.14
C PHE A 101 3.03 4.50 -3.02
N TYR A 102 1.92 4.63 -3.75
CA TYR A 102 0.98 5.74 -3.59
C TYR A 102 -0.20 5.25 -2.75
N VAL A 103 -0.39 5.85 -1.58
CA VAL A 103 -1.47 5.50 -0.66
C VAL A 103 -2.53 6.60 -0.71
N MET A 104 -3.78 6.21 -0.96
CA MET A 104 -4.94 7.09 -0.87
C MET A 104 -5.78 6.67 0.33
N ILE A 105 -6.04 7.60 1.24
CA ILE A 105 -6.97 7.41 2.34
C ILE A 105 -8.31 8.03 1.92
N SER A 106 -9.37 7.22 1.93
CA SER A 106 -10.73 7.62 1.56
C SER A 106 -11.71 6.82 2.41
N SER A 107 -12.92 7.34 2.60
CA SER A 107 -14.04 6.55 3.11
C SER A 107 -15.03 6.25 2.01
N HIS A 108 -15.60 5.05 2.03
CA HIS A 108 -16.71 4.69 1.14
C HIS A 108 -18.07 5.15 1.72
N THR A 109 -19.01 5.51 0.85
CA THR A 109 -20.24 6.24 1.16
C THR A 109 -21.49 5.45 0.76
N ASP A 110 -21.87 4.48 1.58
CA ASP A 110 -23.14 3.77 1.42
C ASP A 110 -24.32 4.53 2.03
N ILE A 111 -25.12 5.19 1.18
CA ILE A 111 -26.28 5.96 1.65
C ILE A 111 -27.46 5.01 1.90
N GLY A 112 -27.88 4.86 3.16
CA GLY A 112 -29.10 4.12 3.51
C GLY A 112 -28.93 2.59 3.60
N LEU A 113 -27.71 2.05 3.52
CA LEU A 113 -27.47 0.60 3.56
C LEU A 113 -27.73 -0.01 4.95
N HIS A 114 -26.92 0.36 5.94
CA HIS A 114 -27.01 -0.17 7.32
C HIS A 114 -27.69 0.78 8.30
N ASN A 115 -27.70 2.07 7.97
CA ASN A 115 -28.20 3.15 8.83
C ASN A 115 -28.95 4.17 7.97
N SER A 116 -29.72 5.04 8.63
CA SER A 116 -30.36 6.16 7.96
C SER A 116 -29.33 7.09 7.31
N GLN A 117 -29.73 7.75 6.23
CA GLN A 117 -28.94 8.76 5.54
C GLN A 117 -28.52 9.92 6.47
N TYR A 118 -29.26 10.16 7.55
CA TYR A 118 -28.93 11.19 8.56
C TYR A 118 -27.70 10.81 9.37
N HIS A 119 -27.52 9.52 9.71
CA HIS A 119 -26.27 9.07 10.33
C HIS A 119 -25.10 9.24 9.37
N GLN A 120 -25.25 8.82 8.11
CA GLN A 120 -24.18 9.00 7.12
C GLN A 120 -23.79 10.46 6.96
N ARG A 121 -24.77 11.37 6.85
CA ARG A 121 -24.55 12.81 6.79
C ARG A 121 -23.77 13.32 8.01
N LEU A 122 -24.24 13.04 9.23
CA LEU A 122 -23.61 13.46 10.48
C LEU A 122 -22.15 13.00 10.58
N TYR A 123 -21.89 11.72 10.27
CA TYR A 123 -20.54 11.17 10.35
C TYR A 123 -19.64 11.67 9.22
N SER A 124 -20.17 11.89 8.02
CA SER A 124 -19.40 12.45 6.90
C SER A 124 -18.81 13.81 7.26
N GLU A 125 -19.60 14.68 7.89
CA GLU A 125 -19.12 15.99 8.34
C GLU A 125 -18.11 15.87 9.48
N LYS A 126 -18.37 14.98 10.45
CA LYS A 126 -17.43 14.73 11.53
C LYS A 126 -16.09 14.19 11.01
N PHE A 127 -16.10 13.33 10.00
CA PHE A 127 -14.88 12.81 9.38
C PHE A 127 -14.09 13.91 8.67
N LEU A 128 -14.72 14.95 8.12
CA LEU A 128 -13.99 16.10 7.58
C LEU A 128 -13.30 16.90 8.68
N ASP A 129 -13.96 17.09 9.83
CA ASP A 129 -13.36 17.73 11.00
C ASP A 129 -12.14 16.91 11.50
N GLU A 130 -12.28 15.58 11.59
CA GLU A 130 -11.21 14.67 12.00
C GLU A 130 -10.06 14.63 10.96
N ALA A 131 -10.37 14.63 9.67
CA ALA A 131 -9.38 14.66 8.59
C ALA A 131 -8.58 15.97 8.61
N ALA A 132 -9.24 17.11 8.83
CA ALA A 132 -8.59 18.40 9.01
C ALA A 132 -7.64 18.39 10.22
N ALA A 133 -8.11 17.91 11.37
CA ALA A 133 -7.27 17.80 12.57
C ALA A 133 -6.05 16.89 12.36
N LEU A 134 -6.19 15.79 11.61
CA LEU A 134 -5.08 14.92 11.25
C LEU A 134 -4.12 15.57 10.24
N CYS A 135 -4.62 16.35 9.30
CA CYS A 135 -3.78 17.15 8.40
C CYS A 135 -2.89 18.11 9.21
N ASP A 136 -3.45 18.80 10.20
CA ASP A 136 -2.70 19.73 11.06
C ASP A 136 -1.71 18.99 11.96
N ALA A 137 -2.12 17.90 12.59
CA ALA A 137 -1.28 17.09 13.47
C ALA A 137 -0.09 16.40 12.77
N THR A 138 -0.06 16.45 11.43
CA THR A 138 0.99 15.84 10.62
C THR A 138 1.67 16.83 9.67
N ASP A 139 1.35 18.13 9.74
CA ASP A 139 1.84 19.12 8.76
C ASP A 139 3.36 19.35 8.86
N ASP A 140 3.94 19.12 10.05
CA ASP A 140 5.37 19.22 10.33
C ASP A 140 6.17 17.98 9.90
N ARG A 141 5.50 16.89 9.52
CA ARG A 141 6.14 15.64 9.11
C ARG A 141 6.71 15.75 7.69
N PRO A 142 7.63 14.84 7.30
CA PRO A 142 8.01 14.65 5.90
C PRO A 142 6.76 14.45 5.02
N GLU A 143 6.82 14.90 3.76
CA GLU A 143 5.67 14.93 2.84
C GLU A 143 4.95 13.58 2.75
N GLU A 144 5.71 12.50 2.64
CA GLU A 144 5.23 11.11 2.55
C GLU A 144 4.55 10.60 3.83
N ASN A 145 4.73 11.30 4.95
CA ASN A 145 4.15 10.97 6.26
C ASN A 145 3.06 11.95 6.69
N ARG A 146 2.66 12.90 5.83
CA ARG A 146 1.55 13.82 6.07
C ARG A 146 0.22 13.13 5.76
N TYR A 147 -0.77 13.36 6.60
CA TYR A 147 -2.11 12.87 6.36
C TYR A 147 -2.75 13.64 5.18
N ARG A 148 -3.37 12.87 4.29
CA ARG A 148 -4.16 13.35 3.15
C ARG A 148 -5.42 12.51 3.10
N TYR A 149 -6.54 13.12 2.80
CA TYR A 149 -7.83 12.43 2.74
C TYR A 149 -8.57 12.77 1.45
N THR A 150 -9.25 11.80 0.85
CA THR A 150 -10.05 11.98 -0.35
C THR A 150 -11.50 11.69 -0.03
N MET A 151 -12.37 12.68 -0.21
CA MET A 151 -13.81 12.47 -0.22
C MET A 151 -14.22 11.74 -1.50
N GLU A 152 -15.00 10.66 -1.34
CA GLU A 152 -15.49 9.87 -2.48
C GLU A 152 -16.38 10.66 -3.44
N GLY A 153 -17.11 11.65 -2.93
CA GLY A 153 -18.02 12.44 -3.76
C GLY A 153 -18.67 13.61 -3.04
N ARG A 154 -19.56 14.26 -3.77
CA ARG A 154 -20.27 15.47 -3.39
C ARG A 154 -21.28 15.27 -2.27
N TRP A 155 -21.77 14.05 -2.03
CA TRP A 155 -22.64 13.82 -0.87
C TRP A 155 -21.95 14.19 0.44
N PHE A 156 -20.66 13.86 0.58
CA PHE A 156 -19.85 14.31 1.71
C PHE A 156 -19.78 15.83 1.77
N TRP A 157 -19.33 16.44 0.67
CA TRP A 157 -19.07 17.87 0.63
C TRP A 157 -20.31 18.73 0.74
N GLU A 158 -21.40 18.45 0.01
CA GLU A 158 -22.57 19.33 -0.08
C GLU A 158 -23.38 19.39 1.22
N ASN A 159 -23.30 18.36 2.08
CA ASN A 159 -23.93 18.38 3.39
C ASN A 159 -23.21 19.31 4.39
N PHE A 160 -21.87 19.34 4.35
CA PHE A 160 -21.05 20.16 5.26
C PHE A 160 -21.40 21.67 5.25
N PRO A 161 -21.43 22.39 4.12
CA PRO A 161 -21.83 23.80 4.09
C PRO A 161 -23.32 23.98 4.42
N ALA A 162 -24.17 22.98 4.13
CA ALA A 162 -25.59 23.05 4.42
C ALA A 162 -25.87 23.01 5.93
N ASP A 163 -25.09 22.25 6.71
CA ASP A 163 -25.25 22.16 8.17
C ASP A 163 -24.33 23.11 8.94
N ARG A 164 -23.10 23.32 8.49
CA ARG A 164 -22.09 24.13 9.20
C ARG A 164 -22.04 25.60 8.76
N GLY A 165 -22.67 25.93 7.64
CA GLY A 165 -22.73 27.29 7.09
C GLY A 165 -21.53 27.66 6.22
N ALA A 166 -21.65 28.81 5.55
CA ALA A 166 -20.71 29.28 4.53
C ALA A 166 -19.31 29.58 5.09
N ASP A 167 -19.21 30.16 6.29
CA ASP A 167 -17.92 30.52 6.89
C ASP A 167 -17.06 29.28 7.19
N ALA A 168 -17.69 28.23 7.74
CA ALA A 168 -17.02 26.96 7.99
C ALA A 168 -16.58 26.28 6.69
N ALA A 169 -17.43 26.32 5.67
CA ALA A 169 -17.11 25.77 4.35
C ALA A 169 -15.94 26.50 3.68
N GLU A 170 -15.91 27.83 3.75
CA GLU A 170 -14.82 28.62 3.20
C GLU A 170 -13.50 28.39 3.95
N ALA A 171 -13.55 28.22 5.27
CA ALA A 171 -12.36 27.80 6.04
C ALA A 171 -11.85 26.42 5.59
N MET A 172 -12.75 25.43 5.46
CA MET A 172 -12.39 24.10 4.98
C MET A 172 -11.79 24.13 3.57
N LEU A 173 -12.36 24.95 2.68
CA LEU A 173 -11.87 25.14 1.32
C LEU A 173 -10.47 25.78 1.30
N ARG A 174 -10.30 26.88 2.03
CA ARG A 174 -9.06 27.65 2.07
C ARG A 174 -7.91 26.85 2.68
N ASP A 175 -8.15 26.18 3.80
CA ASP A 175 -7.08 25.61 4.62
C ASP A 175 -6.74 24.16 4.22
N TYR A 176 -7.69 23.42 3.64
CA TYR A 176 -7.51 21.98 3.37
C TYR A 176 -7.77 21.57 1.92
N ILE A 177 -8.84 22.03 1.28
CA ILE A 177 -9.20 21.53 -0.06
C ILE A 177 -8.36 22.18 -1.16
N ARG A 178 -8.28 23.51 -1.22
CA ARG A 178 -7.51 24.23 -2.25
C ARG A 178 -6.00 23.94 -2.17
N PRO A 179 -5.39 23.80 -0.98
CA PRO A 179 -3.99 23.36 -0.87
C PRO A 179 -3.76 21.87 -1.18
N GLY A 180 -4.83 21.10 -1.41
CA GLY A 180 -4.74 19.67 -1.72
C GLY A 180 -4.49 18.76 -0.52
N LYS A 181 -4.74 19.21 0.72
CA LYS A 181 -4.70 18.34 1.90
C LYS A 181 -5.89 17.38 1.91
N ILE A 182 -7.06 17.86 1.48
CA ILE A 182 -8.28 17.06 1.33
C ILE A 182 -8.78 17.14 -0.12
N GLY A 183 -8.87 15.99 -0.80
CA GLY A 183 -9.40 15.87 -2.15
C GLY A 183 -10.92 15.75 -2.18
N LEU A 184 -11.56 16.33 -3.20
CA LEU A 184 -12.99 16.21 -3.46
C LEU A 184 -13.23 15.58 -4.84
N CYS A 185 -13.83 14.39 -4.87
CA CYS A 185 -14.27 13.78 -6.12
C CYS A 185 -15.60 14.39 -6.63
N ALA A 186 -15.80 14.34 -7.96
CA ALA A 186 -16.90 15.02 -8.65
C ALA A 186 -18.23 14.25 -8.67
N GLY A 187 -18.19 12.94 -8.40
CA GLY A 187 -19.39 12.07 -8.33
C GLY A 187 -20.30 12.45 -7.16
N ILE A 188 -21.51 11.89 -7.08
CA ILE A 188 -22.40 12.14 -5.94
C ILE A 188 -21.97 11.27 -4.75
N ALA A 189 -22.17 9.95 -4.88
CA ALA A 189 -21.71 8.88 -4.00
C ALA A 189 -21.83 7.58 -4.80
N GLY A 190 -20.73 6.84 -4.98
CA GLY A 190 -20.70 5.54 -5.64
C GLY A 190 -21.42 5.46 -6.99
N ASN A 191 -21.39 6.50 -7.84
CA ASN A 191 -22.22 6.64 -9.05
C ASN A 191 -22.57 5.30 -9.74
N HIS A 192 -23.80 4.79 -9.50
CA HIS A 192 -24.26 3.48 -9.98
C HIS A 192 -24.61 3.52 -11.48
N THR A 193 -23.62 3.79 -12.33
CA THR A 193 -23.81 4.02 -13.78
C THR A 193 -24.56 2.90 -14.50
N HIS A 194 -24.49 1.66 -14.00
CA HIS A 194 -25.25 0.50 -14.51
C HIS A 194 -26.77 0.59 -14.29
N ALA A 195 -27.23 1.40 -13.33
CA ALA A 195 -28.63 1.57 -12.97
C ALA A 195 -29.22 2.88 -13.49
N LEU A 196 -28.39 3.77 -14.06
CA LEU A 196 -28.82 5.07 -14.57
C LEU A 196 -29.40 4.93 -15.97
N GLY A 197 -30.52 5.62 -16.24
CA GLY A 197 -30.96 5.91 -17.60
C GLY A 197 -30.00 6.88 -18.31
N PHE A 198 -30.14 7.01 -19.64
CA PHE A 198 -29.25 7.87 -20.46
C PHE A 198 -29.11 9.30 -19.93
N GLU A 199 -30.23 9.96 -19.61
CA GLU A 199 -30.23 11.31 -19.08
C GLU A 199 -29.60 11.40 -17.68
N GLU A 200 -29.82 10.40 -16.83
CA GLU A 200 -29.25 10.35 -15.49
C GLU A 200 -27.73 10.16 -15.56
N LEU A 201 -27.24 9.32 -16.49
CA LEU A 201 -25.83 9.14 -16.77
C LEU A 201 -25.19 10.47 -17.24
N CYS A 202 -25.79 11.16 -18.21
CA CYS A 202 -25.32 12.47 -18.66
C CYS A 202 -25.26 13.49 -17.51
N ARG A 203 -26.31 13.54 -16.67
CA ARG A 203 -26.38 14.46 -15.53
C ARG A 203 -25.41 14.11 -14.40
N SER A 204 -25.01 12.84 -14.27
CA SER A 204 -24.03 12.43 -13.25
C SER A 204 -22.69 13.18 -13.40
N ALA A 205 -22.31 13.54 -14.64
CA ALA A 205 -21.11 14.31 -14.93
C ALA A 205 -21.23 15.80 -14.57
N TYR A 206 -22.45 16.34 -14.43
CA TYR A 206 -22.67 17.76 -14.14
C TYR A 206 -22.16 18.17 -12.75
N GLY A 207 -21.92 17.19 -11.88
CA GLY A 207 -21.38 17.40 -10.55
C GLY A 207 -20.06 18.17 -10.51
N ARG A 208 -19.16 17.89 -11.45
CA ARG A 208 -17.92 18.65 -11.61
C ARG A 208 -18.19 20.15 -11.81
N GLY A 209 -19.07 20.47 -12.75
CA GLY A 209 -19.43 21.86 -13.07
C GLY A 209 -20.12 22.56 -11.90
N LYS A 210 -20.94 21.83 -11.12
CA LYS A 210 -21.57 22.34 -9.91
C LYS A 210 -20.54 22.70 -8.84
N ILE A 211 -19.61 21.81 -8.50
CA ILE A 211 -18.56 22.11 -7.52
C ILE A 211 -17.72 23.31 -7.96
N LEU A 212 -17.27 23.33 -9.22
CA LEU A 212 -16.44 24.40 -9.73
C LEU A 212 -17.14 25.76 -9.64
N ARG A 213 -18.41 25.82 -10.03
CA ARG A 213 -19.20 27.05 -9.99
C ARG A 213 -19.52 27.51 -8.57
N ASP A 214 -19.93 26.58 -7.71
CA ASP A 214 -20.44 26.93 -6.37
C ASP A 214 -19.30 27.15 -5.36
N TRP A 215 -18.15 26.50 -5.54
CA TRP A 215 -17.06 26.46 -4.55
C TRP A 215 -15.66 26.75 -5.12
N GLY A 216 -15.52 26.91 -6.44
CA GLY A 216 -14.24 27.17 -7.09
C GLY A 216 -13.29 25.97 -7.13
N VAL A 217 -13.76 24.75 -6.87
CA VAL A 217 -12.92 23.54 -6.84
C VAL A 217 -13.01 22.79 -8.17
N ASP A 218 -11.89 22.70 -8.88
CA ASP A 218 -11.78 21.95 -10.16
C ASP A 218 -11.52 20.46 -9.92
N SER A 219 -12.53 19.73 -9.44
CA SER A 219 -12.45 18.28 -9.26
C SER A 219 -12.30 17.56 -10.61
N ARG A 220 -11.27 16.72 -10.74
CA ARG A 220 -10.96 15.96 -11.99
C ARG A 220 -11.16 14.46 -11.87
N THR A 221 -11.54 13.98 -10.68
CA THR A 221 -11.69 12.56 -10.38
C THR A 221 -13.14 12.26 -10.07
N MET A 222 -13.66 11.18 -10.64
CA MET A 222 -14.90 10.55 -10.19
C MET A 222 -14.52 9.22 -9.54
N CYS A 223 -14.97 9.02 -8.31
CA CYS A 223 -14.76 7.77 -7.61
C CYS A 223 -15.95 6.83 -7.87
N MET A 224 -15.65 5.58 -8.23
CA MET A 224 -16.63 4.50 -8.34
C MET A 224 -16.06 3.33 -7.54
N ILE A 225 -16.68 3.06 -6.40
CA ILE A 225 -16.27 2.04 -5.44
C ILE A 225 -17.52 1.21 -5.17
N ASP A 226 -17.35 -0.12 -5.13
CA ASP A 226 -18.39 -1.09 -4.82
C ASP A 226 -19.63 -1.08 -5.73
N ASN A 227 -19.44 -0.70 -7.00
CA ASN A 227 -20.47 -0.81 -8.03
C ASN A 227 -20.52 -2.23 -8.62
N ASN A 228 -21.72 -2.81 -8.72
CA ASN A 228 -21.94 -4.15 -9.31
C ASN A 228 -21.67 -4.22 -10.84
N GLY A 229 -21.38 -3.08 -11.47
CA GLY A 229 -21.14 -2.95 -12.90
C GLY A 229 -20.92 -1.50 -13.31
N MET A 230 -20.36 -1.30 -14.51
CA MET A 230 -20.17 0.01 -15.14
C MET A 230 -20.90 0.02 -16.48
N SER A 231 -21.59 1.12 -16.79
CA SER A 231 -22.11 1.35 -18.13
C SER A 231 -20.98 1.65 -19.12
N TRP A 232 -21.13 1.19 -20.37
CA TRP A 232 -20.18 1.46 -21.46
C TRP A 232 -20.45 2.77 -22.21
N GLY A 233 -21.53 3.49 -21.86
CA GLY A 233 -22.03 4.64 -22.59
C GLY A 233 -23.16 4.26 -23.53
#